data_AF-A0A5Q0N248-F1
#
_entry.id   AF-A0A5Q0N248-F1
#
_cell.length_a   1.000
_cell.length_b   1.000
_cell.length_c   1.000
_cell.angle_alpha   90.00
_cell.angle_beta   90.00
_cell.angle_gamma   90.00
#
_symmetry.space_group_name_H-M   'P 1'
#
loop_
_entity.id
_entity.type
_entity.pdbx_description
1 polymer ?
#
loop_
_entity_poly.entity_id
_entity_poly.type
_entity_poly.pdbx_seq_one_letter_code
_entity_poly.pdbx_strand_id
1 'polypeptide(L)'
;MLDFNVEFNNLIYIETLVLLPLKPYGPHILPKFLIKPIRVYKPNLDRNVIGKENKNCTIIYQWVNLITGKIYIGSAWNGSVRLLSYWTPSTLKINLPIYNNLLYYTHNNFALAILEYLGKTGTVTKEFLLSREQYYLNIIFKSDKDMIMNNYPTAGTNLNFKHKSSFGLNRSGSLNTM
;
A
#
# COMPACT_ATOMS: atom_id res chain seq x y z
N MET A 1 18.74 -65.42 30.28
CA MET A 1 17.49 -64.65 30.53
C MET A 1 17.90 -63.43 31.33
N LEU A 2 17.79 -62.19 30.88
CA LEU A 2 17.12 -61.59 29.72
C LEU A 2 18.02 -60.45 29.22
N ASP A 3 18.27 -60.42 27.91
CA ASP A 3 18.94 -59.31 27.24
C ASP A 3 17.99 -58.11 27.17
N PHE A 4 18.42 -56.97 27.72
CA PHE A 4 17.73 -55.69 27.55
C PHE A 4 18.11 -55.08 26.19
N ASN A 5 17.51 -55.61 25.12
CA ASN A 5 17.49 -54.93 23.83
C ASN A 5 16.41 -53.84 23.87
N VAL A 6 16.82 -52.63 24.22
CA VAL A 6 16.00 -51.44 23.97
C VAL A 6 16.25 -51.04 22.51
N GLU A 7 15.35 -51.47 21.63
CA GLU A 7 15.31 -50.94 20.26
C GLU A 7 15.05 -49.44 20.31
N PHE A 8 16.06 -48.65 19.95
CA PHE A 8 15.91 -47.22 19.66
C PHE A 8 15.13 -47.05 18.35
N ASN A 9 13.81 -47.23 18.42
CA ASN A 9 12.90 -46.68 17.43
C ASN A 9 12.80 -45.17 17.66
N ASN A 10 13.90 -44.46 17.36
CA ASN A 10 13.87 -43.02 17.12
C ASN A 10 13.14 -42.80 15.79
N LEU A 11 11.81 -42.92 15.84
CA LEU A 11 10.92 -42.24 14.91
C LEU A 11 11.20 -40.75 15.08
N ILE A 12 12.09 -40.25 14.22
CA ILE A 12 12.34 -38.83 14.04
C ILE A 12 10.98 -38.25 13.65
N TYR A 13 10.27 -37.72 14.65
CA TYR A 13 9.20 -36.76 14.45
C TYR A 13 9.88 -35.56 13.77
N ILE A 14 9.95 -35.60 12.44
CA ILE A 14 10.10 -34.38 11.66
C ILE A 14 8.76 -33.70 11.84
N GLU A 15 8.58 -33.02 12.98
CA GLU A 15 7.64 -31.93 13.03
C GLU A 15 7.98 -31.08 11.83
N THR A 16 7.06 -31.03 10.88
CA THR A 16 7.12 -30.13 9.75
C THR A 16 7.16 -28.73 10.34
N LEU A 17 8.35 -28.24 10.66
CA LEU A 17 8.63 -26.84 10.85
C LEU A 17 8.21 -26.21 9.53
N VAL A 18 6.98 -25.71 9.50
CA VAL A 18 6.53 -24.78 8.50
C VAL A 18 7.50 -23.61 8.65
N LEU A 19 8.54 -23.59 7.82
CA LEU A 19 9.46 -22.47 7.70
C LEU A 19 8.60 -21.30 7.26
N LEU A 20 8.08 -20.56 8.24
CA LEU A 20 7.45 -19.28 7.97
C LEU A 20 8.49 -18.50 7.19
N PRO A 21 8.14 -17.96 6.01
CA PRO A 21 9.10 -17.22 5.21
C PRO A 21 9.70 -16.13 6.12
N LEU A 22 11.02 -16.18 6.31
CA LEU A 22 11.73 -15.21 7.15
C LEU A 22 11.40 -13.83 6.60
N LYS A 23 10.61 -13.06 7.37
CA LYS A 23 10.34 -11.68 6.99
C LYS A 23 11.66 -10.92 7.11
N PRO A 24 12.06 -10.18 6.07
CA PRO A 24 13.30 -9.42 6.14
C PRO A 24 13.19 -8.40 7.27
N TYR A 25 14.19 -8.41 8.15
CA TYR A 25 14.38 -7.37 9.15
C TYR A 25 14.72 -6.05 8.44
N GLY A 26 14.53 -4.91 9.09
CA GLY A 26 14.76 -3.59 8.52
C GLY A 26 14.43 -2.51 9.52
N PRO A 27 14.48 -1.21 9.13
CA PRO A 27 14.91 -0.68 7.83
C PRO A 27 16.42 -0.81 7.56
N HIS A 28 16.84 -0.82 6.29
CA HIS A 28 18.24 -0.94 5.86
C HIS A 28 18.76 0.24 5.04
N ILE A 29 17.84 0.98 4.40
CA ILE A 29 18.18 2.08 3.50
C ILE A 29 17.49 3.36 3.93
N LEU A 30 18.10 4.48 3.55
CA LEU A 30 17.51 5.81 3.73
C LEU A 30 16.43 6.06 2.66
N PRO A 31 15.32 6.75 3.02
CA PRO A 31 14.27 7.05 2.05
C PRO A 31 14.76 8.03 0.97
N LYS A 32 14.53 7.67 -0.29
CA LYS A 32 14.71 8.57 -1.44
C LYS A 32 13.38 9.18 -1.86
N PHE A 33 13.25 10.50 -1.75
CA PHE A 33 12.06 11.23 -2.17
C PHE A 33 12.24 11.84 -3.56
N LEU A 34 11.16 11.88 -4.35
CA LEU A 34 11.18 12.45 -5.70
C LEU A 34 11.48 13.95 -5.70
N ILE A 35 10.98 14.64 -4.68
CA ILE A 35 11.18 16.08 -4.43
C ILE A 35 11.38 16.27 -2.92
N LYS A 36 11.68 17.51 -2.50
CA LYS A 36 11.62 17.88 -1.08
C LYS A 36 10.16 17.74 -0.59
N PRO A 37 9.87 16.79 0.31
CA PRO A 37 8.51 16.58 0.78
C PRO A 37 8.06 17.70 1.73
N ILE A 38 6.77 17.99 1.73
CA ILE A 38 6.14 18.90 2.70
C ILE A 38 6.22 18.31 4.10
N ARG A 39 6.08 16.98 4.19
CA ARG A 39 6.08 16.25 5.46
C ARG A 39 6.58 14.83 5.27
N VAL A 40 7.27 14.31 6.28
CA VAL A 40 7.77 12.93 6.30
C VAL A 40 7.40 12.26 7.62
N TYR A 41 6.83 11.07 7.53
CA TYR A 41 6.62 10.16 8.63
C TYR A 41 7.65 9.03 8.52
N LYS A 42 8.49 8.92 9.55
CA LYS A 42 9.56 7.93 9.66
C LYS A 42 8.99 6.56 10.10
N PRO A 43 9.78 5.47 9.97
CA PRO A 43 9.49 4.18 10.61
C PRO A 43 8.95 4.29 12.04
N ASN A 44 8.16 3.29 12.45
CA ASN A 44 7.30 3.33 13.65
C ASN A 44 6.19 4.38 13.50
N LEU A 45 5.45 4.25 12.41
CA LEU A 45 4.44 5.21 11.97
C LEU A 45 3.30 5.37 13.00
N ASP A 46 3.13 6.59 13.49
CA ASP A 46 1.98 6.96 14.32
C ASP A 46 0.77 7.28 13.45
N ARG A 47 -0.17 6.34 13.42
CA ARG A 47 -1.44 6.46 12.66
C ARG A 47 -2.27 7.65 13.11
N ASN A 48 -2.30 7.97 14.40
CA ASN A 48 -3.12 9.06 14.92
C ASN A 48 -2.59 10.41 14.44
N VAL A 49 -1.26 10.59 14.46
CA VAL A 49 -0.60 11.78 13.92
C VAL A 49 -0.85 11.89 12.42
N ILE A 50 -0.60 10.82 11.65
CA ILE A 50 -0.82 10.79 10.20
C ILE A 50 -2.27 11.15 9.84
N GLY A 51 -3.23 10.61 10.58
CA GLY A 51 -4.65 10.90 10.38
C GLY A 51 -4.99 12.36 10.71
N LYS A 52 -4.56 12.85 11.87
CA LYS A 52 -4.84 14.22 12.33
C LYS A 52 -4.27 15.27 11.39
N GLU A 53 -3.02 15.12 10.98
CA GLU A 53 -2.30 16.12 10.19
C GLU A 53 -2.67 16.14 8.69
N ASN A 54 -3.41 15.14 8.22
CA ASN A 54 -3.90 15.04 6.84
C ASN A 54 -5.44 15.06 6.75
N LYS A 55 -6.12 15.43 7.83
CA LYS A 55 -7.57 15.50 7.88
C LYS A 55 -8.10 16.59 6.95
N ASN A 56 -9.07 16.24 6.11
CA ASN A 56 -9.70 17.16 5.14
C ASN A 56 -8.70 17.82 4.17
N CYS A 57 -7.60 17.13 3.86
CA CYS A 57 -6.60 17.60 2.91
C CYS A 57 -6.65 16.75 1.64
N THR A 58 -6.62 17.39 0.47
CA THR A 58 -6.32 16.74 -0.79
C THR A 58 -4.81 16.75 -1.01
N ILE A 59 -4.18 15.60 -1.23
CA ILE A 59 -2.71 15.44 -1.19
C ILE A 59 -2.19 14.48 -2.27
N ILE A 60 -0.92 14.67 -2.62
CA ILE A 60 -0.08 13.65 -3.28
C ILE A 60 0.93 13.12 -2.26
N TYR A 61 1.10 11.80 -2.21
CA TYR A 61 1.98 11.14 -1.25
C TYR A 61 2.84 10.06 -1.90
N GLN A 62 3.88 9.69 -1.17
CA GLN A 62 4.88 8.71 -1.54
C GLN A 62 5.12 7.74 -0.38
N TRP A 63 4.99 6.44 -0.65
CA TRP A 63 5.49 5.39 0.23
C TRP A 63 6.85 4.92 -0.26
N VAL A 64 7.79 4.70 0.66
CA VAL A 64 9.12 4.15 0.36
C VAL A 64 9.34 2.92 1.21
N ASN A 65 9.57 1.78 0.58
CA ASN A 65 10.00 0.55 1.26
C ASN A 65 11.48 0.69 1.61
N LEU A 66 11.81 0.72 2.90
CA LEU A 66 13.15 0.95 3.42
C LEU A 66 14.00 -0.33 3.53
N ILE A 67 13.52 -1.43 2.95
CA ILE A 67 14.32 -2.64 2.70
C ILE A 67 14.68 -2.73 1.22
N THR A 68 13.72 -2.50 0.32
CA THR A 68 13.93 -2.69 -1.13
C THR A 68 14.22 -1.43 -1.92
N GLY A 69 13.96 -0.24 -1.36
CA GLY A 69 14.09 1.04 -2.06
C GLY A 69 12.93 1.37 -2.98
N LYS A 70 11.95 0.47 -3.12
CA LYS A 70 10.82 0.68 -4.00
C LYS A 70 9.93 1.81 -3.50
N ILE A 71 9.27 2.48 -4.44
CA ILE A 71 8.49 3.69 -4.25
C ILE A 71 7.11 3.49 -4.84
N TYR A 72 6.08 3.86 -4.07
CA TYR A 72 4.71 3.96 -4.54
C TYR A 72 4.24 5.40 -4.44
N ILE A 73 3.67 5.91 -5.53
CA ILE A 73 3.02 7.23 -5.62
C ILE A 73 1.52 7.04 -5.61
N GLY A 74 0.82 7.88 -4.85
CA GLY A 74 -0.64 7.92 -4.88
C GLY A 74 -1.18 9.30 -4.57
N SER A 75 -2.45 9.47 -4.87
CA SER A 75 -3.21 10.68 -4.55
C SER A 75 -4.36 10.37 -3.59
N ALA A 76 -4.83 11.39 -2.88
CA ALA A 76 -5.97 11.27 -1.97
C ALA A 76 -6.85 12.51 -2.02
N TRP A 77 -8.15 12.31 -2.27
CA TRP A 77 -9.17 13.33 -2.10
C TRP A 77 -9.36 13.74 -0.63
N ASN A 78 -9.32 12.75 0.26
CA ASN A 78 -9.22 12.95 1.71
C ASN A 78 -8.01 12.18 2.23
N GLY A 79 -6.97 12.92 2.58
CA GLY A 79 -5.67 12.41 3.00
C GLY A 79 -5.78 11.47 4.19
N SER A 80 -6.47 11.87 5.25
CA SER A 80 -6.65 11.01 6.43
C SER A 80 -7.32 9.68 6.09
N VAL A 81 -8.39 9.68 5.29
CA VAL A 81 -9.12 8.46 4.94
C VAL A 81 -8.24 7.53 4.11
N ARG A 82 -7.57 8.08 3.08
CA ARG A 82 -6.74 7.28 2.17
C ARG A 82 -5.48 6.75 2.84
N LEU A 83 -4.80 7.55 3.65
CA LEU A 83 -3.57 7.14 4.32
C LEU A 83 -3.85 6.11 5.41
N LEU A 84 -4.93 6.26 6.18
CA LEU A 84 -5.31 5.28 7.20
C LEU A 84 -5.80 3.96 6.61
N SER A 85 -6.32 3.95 5.38
CA SER A 85 -6.78 2.71 4.74
C SER A 85 -5.66 1.69 4.50
N TYR A 86 -4.39 2.13 4.47
CA TYR A 86 -3.25 1.24 4.40
C TYR A 86 -3.06 0.36 5.65
N TRP A 87 -3.76 0.64 6.75
CA TRP A 87 -3.80 -0.23 7.94
C TRP A 87 -5.08 -1.06 8.05
N THR A 88 -6.03 -0.86 7.14
CA THR A 88 -7.32 -1.57 7.19
C THR A 88 -7.14 -2.98 6.62
N PRO A 89 -7.42 -4.06 7.39
CA PRO A 89 -7.19 -5.43 6.93
C PRO A 89 -7.94 -5.79 5.65
N SER A 90 -9.17 -5.31 5.48
CA SER A 90 -9.96 -5.55 4.26
C SER A 90 -9.37 -4.88 3.02
N THR A 91 -8.75 -3.71 3.17
CA THR A 91 -8.04 -3.02 2.09
C THR A 91 -6.76 -3.77 1.72
N LEU A 92 -6.01 -4.25 2.71
CA LEU A 92 -4.76 -4.97 2.48
C LEU A 92 -4.93 -6.34 1.80
N LYS A 93 -6.13 -6.94 1.87
CA LYS A 93 -6.46 -8.18 1.15
C LYS A 93 -6.56 -8.01 -0.37
N ILE A 94 -6.64 -6.77 -0.87
CA ILE A 94 -6.71 -6.51 -2.32
C ILE A 94 -5.31 -6.76 -2.90
N ASN A 95 -5.25 -7.50 -4.02
CA ASN A 95 -3.99 -7.82 -4.70
C ASN A 95 -3.43 -6.62 -5.49
N LEU A 96 -2.89 -5.64 -4.78
CA LEU A 96 -2.13 -4.52 -5.35
C LEU A 96 -0.70 -4.53 -4.80
N PRO A 97 0.31 -4.13 -5.59
CA PRO A 97 1.72 -4.26 -5.19
C PRO A 97 2.04 -3.55 -3.87
N ILE A 98 1.48 -2.35 -3.64
CA ILE A 98 1.69 -1.61 -2.39
C ILE A 98 1.14 -2.36 -1.18
N TYR A 99 -0.03 -2.99 -1.29
CA TYR A 99 -0.62 -3.75 -0.18
C TYR A 99 0.16 -5.04 0.09
N ASN A 100 0.54 -5.76 -0.97
CA ASN A 100 1.39 -6.94 -0.86
C ASN A 100 2.75 -6.58 -0.22
N ASN A 101 3.34 -5.44 -0.60
CA ASN A 101 4.57 -4.94 -0.01
C ASN A 101 4.40 -4.61 1.48
N LEU A 102 3.34 -3.89 1.86
CA LEU A 102 3.06 -3.57 3.27
C LEU A 102 2.81 -4.83 4.12
N LEU A 103 2.13 -5.85 3.58
CA LEU A 103 1.89 -7.11 4.28
C LEU A 103 3.17 -7.93 4.47
N TYR A 104 3.99 -8.00 3.42
CA TYR A 104 5.23 -8.77 3.44
C TYR A 104 6.29 -8.10 4.31
N TYR A 105 6.57 -6.81 4.09
CA TYR A 105 7.64 -6.07 4.76
C TYR A 105 7.19 -5.37 6.06
N THR A 106 5.88 -5.28 6.35
CA THR A 106 5.30 -4.54 7.49
C THR A 106 5.48 -3.02 7.42
N HIS A 107 4.53 -2.25 7.95
CA HIS A 107 4.56 -0.78 7.91
C HIS A 107 5.78 -0.14 8.57
N ASN A 108 6.40 -0.80 9.54
CA ASN A 108 7.58 -0.27 10.23
C ASN A 108 8.81 -0.19 9.32
N ASN A 109 8.81 -0.92 8.20
CA ASN A 109 9.86 -0.86 7.19
C ASN A 109 9.55 0.13 6.06
N PHE A 110 8.66 1.08 6.31
CA PHE A 110 8.33 2.12 5.33
C PHE A 110 8.49 3.53 5.90
N ALA A 111 8.82 4.46 5.01
CA ALA A 111 8.58 5.87 5.21
C ALA A 111 7.39 6.32 4.36
N LEU A 112 6.60 7.26 4.89
CA LEU A 112 5.52 7.91 4.18
C LEU A 112 5.83 9.40 4.07
N ALA A 113 5.81 9.95 2.86
CA ALA A 113 6.01 11.37 2.62
C ALA A 113 4.80 11.99 1.94
N ILE A 114 4.46 13.21 2.34
CA ILE A 114 3.52 14.07 1.62
C ILE A 114 4.34 14.92 0.66
N LEU A 115 4.14 14.69 -0.64
CA LEU A 115 4.86 15.40 -1.70
C LEU A 115 4.21 16.76 -1.97
N GLU A 116 2.88 16.80 -2.02
CA GLU A 116 2.13 18.00 -2.39
C GLU A 116 0.81 18.08 -1.61
N TYR A 117 0.47 19.29 -1.16
CA TYR A 117 -0.84 19.63 -0.61
C TYR A 117 -1.59 20.45 -1.65
N LEU A 118 -2.70 19.91 -2.14
CA LEU A 118 -3.47 20.52 -3.23
C LEU A 118 -4.58 21.44 -2.73
N GLY A 119 -4.92 21.38 -1.44
CA GLY A 119 -5.99 22.19 -0.85
C GLY A 119 -6.87 21.38 0.09
N LYS A 120 -7.92 22.03 0.62
CA LYS A 120 -8.91 21.33 1.46
C LYS A 120 -9.73 20.37 0.59
N THR A 121 -10.17 19.26 1.16
CA THR A 121 -11.08 18.32 0.49
C THR A 121 -12.30 19.09 -0.03
N GLY A 122 -12.65 18.91 -1.31
CA GLY A 122 -13.76 19.63 -1.96
C GLY A 122 -13.38 20.94 -2.65
N THR A 123 -12.16 21.44 -2.49
CA THR A 123 -11.74 22.74 -3.08
C THR A 123 -11.01 22.63 -4.41
N VAL A 124 -10.60 21.42 -4.81
CA VAL A 124 -9.95 21.14 -6.11
C VAL A 124 -10.80 20.18 -6.91
N THR A 125 -10.62 20.12 -8.22
CA THR A 125 -11.32 19.14 -9.06
C THR A 125 -10.63 17.78 -9.03
N LYS A 126 -11.35 16.72 -9.41
CA LYS A 126 -10.79 15.37 -9.52
C LYS A 126 -9.75 15.30 -10.65
N GLU A 127 -9.99 16.01 -11.73
CA GLU A 127 -9.12 16.10 -12.91
C GLU A 127 -7.79 16.74 -12.52
N PHE A 128 -7.83 17.79 -11.68
CA PHE A 128 -6.63 18.40 -11.12
C PHE A 128 -5.86 17.42 -10.22
N LEU A 129 -6.54 16.72 -9.30
CA LEU A 129 -5.90 15.70 -8.46
C LEU A 129 -5.15 14.64 -9.30
N LEU A 130 -5.81 14.13 -10.33
CA LEU A 130 -5.25 13.10 -11.20
C LEU A 130 -4.11 13.63 -12.07
N SER A 131 -4.18 14.88 -12.55
CA SER A 131 -3.07 15.48 -13.31
C SER A 131 -1.83 15.69 -12.45
N ARG A 132 -2.02 16.04 -11.16
CA ARG A 132 -0.91 16.12 -10.19
C ARG A 132 -0.33 14.73 -9.87
N GLU A 133 -1.17 13.71 -9.69
CA GLU A 133 -0.68 12.32 -9.55
C GLU A 133 0.14 11.89 -10.77
N GLN A 134 -0.38 12.16 -11.98
CA GLN A 134 0.29 11.84 -13.24
C GLN A 134 1.65 12.53 -13.36
N TYR A 135 1.80 13.76 -12.87
CA TYR A 135 3.09 14.45 -12.86
C TYR A 135 4.16 13.66 -12.09
N TYR A 136 3.85 13.15 -10.89
CA TYR A 136 4.82 12.35 -10.12
C TYR A 136 5.02 10.94 -10.67
N LEU A 137 3.97 10.33 -11.22
CA LEU A 137 4.10 9.06 -11.95
C LEU A 137 5.05 9.24 -13.15
N ASN A 138 4.92 10.31 -13.92
CA ASN A 138 5.83 10.61 -15.03
C ASN A 138 7.29 10.76 -14.58
N ILE A 139 7.54 11.30 -13.38
CA ILE A 139 8.89 11.40 -12.82
C ILE A 139 9.43 10.00 -12.50
N ILE A 140 8.70 9.21 -11.71
CA ILE A 140 9.20 7.89 -11.26
C ILE A 140 9.28 6.89 -12.42
N PHE A 141 8.36 6.90 -13.39
CA PHE A 141 8.39 5.99 -14.53
C PHE A 141 9.45 6.35 -15.59
N LYS A 142 10.00 7.56 -15.55
CA LYS A 142 11.22 7.92 -16.29
C LYS A 142 12.50 7.50 -15.57
N SER A 143 12.41 7.13 -14.29
CA SER A 143 13.54 6.69 -13.48
C SER A 143 13.72 5.17 -13.57
N ASP A 144 14.47 4.60 -12.63
CA ASP A 144 14.75 3.17 -12.56
C ASP A 144 13.47 2.36 -12.31
N LYS A 145 13.18 1.41 -13.21
CA LYS A 145 11.99 0.55 -13.16
C LYS A 145 11.98 -0.34 -11.92
N ASP A 146 13.13 -0.74 -11.42
CA ASP A 146 13.22 -1.63 -10.26
C ASP A 146 12.79 -0.93 -8.97
N MET A 147 12.76 0.41 -8.97
CA MET A 147 12.29 1.22 -7.84
C MET A 147 10.77 1.45 -7.82
N ILE A 148 9.99 0.93 -8.76
CA ILE A 148 8.57 1.30 -8.90
C ILE A 148 7.64 0.23 -8.30
N MET A 149 6.73 0.64 -7.40
CA MET A 149 5.64 -0.20 -6.87
C MET A 149 4.29 0.06 -7.57
N ASN A 150 4.13 1.16 -8.31
CA ASN A 150 2.92 1.38 -9.09
C ASN A 150 2.84 0.37 -10.25
N ASN A 151 1.67 -0.27 -10.43
CA ASN A 151 1.45 -1.21 -11.54
C ASN A 151 1.43 -0.53 -12.91
N TYR A 152 0.96 0.73 -12.95
CA TYR A 152 0.67 1.42 -14.21
C TYR A 152 1.25 2.84 -14.18
N PRO A 153 1.73 3.33 -15.34
CA PRO A 153 2.22 4.71 -15.47
C PRO A 153 1.10 5.74 -15.46
N THR A 154 -0.16 5.33 -15.64
CA THR A 154 -1.32 6.22 -15.74
C THR A 154 -2.05 6.36 -14.41
N ALA A 155 -2.28 7.60 -13.97
CA ALA A 155 -3.01 7.94 -12.75
C ALA A 155 -4.47 7.45 -12.79
N GLY A 156 -5.04 7.16 -11.62
CA GLY A 156 -6.46 6.80 -11.47
C GLY A 156 -6.91 5.52 -12.19
N THR A 157 -5.97 4.75 -12.75
CA THR A 157 -6.28 3.59 -13.56
C THR A 157 -6.51 2.35 -12.69
N ASN A 158 -7.70 1.78 -12.80
CA ASN A 158 -8.06 0.48 -12.22
C ASN A 158 -8.09 -0.58 -13.33
N LEU A 159 -7.06 -0.67 -14.19
CA LEU A 159 -7.04 -1.61 -15.32
C LEU A 159 -7.42 -3.00 -14.77
N ASN A 160 -8.62 -3.49 -15.15
CA ASN A 160 -9.34 -4.70 -14.67
C ASN A 160 -10.62 -4.51 -13.84
N PHE A 161 -11.01 -3.28 -13.44
CA PHE A 161 -12.35 -3.04 -12.91
C PHE A 161 -13.37 -3.00 -14.05
N LYS A 162 -13.75 -4.19 -14.52
CA LYS A 162 -14.93 -4.36 -15.37
C LYS A 162 -16.12 -4.62 -14.43
N HIS A 163 -17.13 -3.76 -14.46
CA HIS A 163 -18.41 -4.10 -13.83
C HIS A 163 -18.92 -5.41 -14.44
N LYS A 164 -19.49 -6.31 -13.63
CA LYS A 164 -20.23 -7.46 -14.16
C LYS A 164 -21.31 -6.93 -15.12
N SER A 165 -21.48 -7.57 -16.28
CA SER A 165 -22.51 -7.16 -17.26
C SER A 165 -23.91 -7.07 -16.64
N SER A 166 -24.22 -7.96 -15.68
CA SER A 166 -25.46 -7.96 -14.90
C SER A 166 -25.70 -6.69 -14.07
N PHE A 167 -24.64 -5.94 -13.71
CA PHE A 167 -24.77 -4.70 -12.96
C PHE A 167 -25.42 -3.58 -13.78
N GLY A 168 -25.25 -3.59 -15.11
CA GLY A 168 -25.94 -2.67 -16.02
C GLY A 168 -27.40 -3.07 -16.28
N LEU A 169 -27.66 -4.38 -16.37
CA LEU A 169 -29.00 -4.94 -16.62
C LEU A 169 -29.96 -4.75 -15.44
N ASN A 170 -29.46 -4.82 -14.20
CA ASN A 170 -30.27 -4.69 -12.99
C ASN A 170 -30.59 -3.24 -12.60
N ARG A 171 -30.33 -2.25 -13.47
CA ARG A 171 -30.67 -0.83 -13.24
C ARG A 171 -32.12 -0.48 -13.62
N SER A 172 -32.99 -1.46 -13.87
CA SER A 172 -34.43 -1.22 -14.00
C SER A 172 -35.08 -1.14 -12.62
N GLY A 173 -34.77 -0.09 -11.86
CA GLY A 173 -35.59 0.29 -10.72
C GLY A 173 -36.77 1.10 -11.24
N SER A 174 -38.00 0.61 -11.06
CA SER A 174 -39.19 1.44 -11.21
C SER A 174 -39.18 2.51 -10.12
N LEU A 175 -39.32 3.79 -10.50
CA LEU A 175 -39.61 4.84 -9.53
C LEU A 175 -40.89 4.44 -8.78
N ASN A 176 -40.85 4.40 -7.45
CA ASN A 176 -42.08 4.33 -6.67
C ASN A 176 -42.90 5.57 -7.02
N THR A 177 -44.09 5.37 -7.56
CA THR A 177 -45.09 6.44 -7.68
C THR A 177 -45.46 6.86 -6.26
N MET A 178 -45.23 8.15 -5.94
CA MET A 178 -45.69 8.76 -4.68
C MET A 178 -47.20 8.66 -4.54
#